data_AF-A0A5S9F6E1-F1
#
_entry.id   AF-A0A5S9F6E1-F1
#
_cell.length_a   1.000
_cell.length_b   1.000
_cell.length_c   1.000
_cell.angle_alpha   90.00
_cell.angle_beta   90.00
_cell.angle_gamma   90.00
#
_symmetry.space_group_name_H-M   'P 1'
#
loop_
_entity.id
_entity.type
_entity.pdbx_description
1 polymer ?
#
loop_
_entity_poly.entity_id
_entity_poly.type
_entity_poly.pdbx_seq_one_letter_code
_entity_poly.pdbx_strand_id
1 'polypeptide(L)'
;MANLYNENKLTSYSQLAKKLGTSRARVTQMLNLLKLCGEVQKIVVGLGDYWGKRIVTERQLRRLVKMNYKSQIDCINKMTL
;
A
#
# COMPACT_ATOMS: atom_id res chain seq x y z
N MET A 1 -28.93 12.03 -6.65
CA MET A 1 -28.06 11.27 -5.73
C MET A 1 -26.69 11.95 -5.75
N ALA A 2 -26.42 12.64 -4.65
CA ALA A 2 -25.28 13.46 -4.24
C ALA A 2 -24.07 13.68 -5.19
N ASN A 3 -23.81 14.96 -5.43
CA ASN A 3 -22.50 15.55 -5.70
C ASN A 3 -21.45 15.06 -4.68
N LEU A 4 -20.59 14.09 -5.05
CA LEU A 4 -19.46 13.65 -4.21
C LEU A 4 -18.11 13.59 -4.95
N TYR A 5 -18.06 13.97 -6.24
CA TYR A 5 -16.85 13.87 -7.07
C TYR A 5 -16.11 15.20 -7.30
N ASN A 6 -16.52 16.29 -6.65
CA ASN A 6 -16.01 17.62 -6.98
C ASN A 6 -15.60 18.50 -5.80
N GLU A 7 -14.86 17.99 -4.80
CA GLU A 7 -14.20 18.89 -3.83
C GLU A 7 -12.77 18.46 -3.45
N ASN A 8 -11.81 19.28 -3.88
CA ASN A 8 -10.36 19.23 -3.66
C ASN A 8 -9.57 18.21 -4.50
N LYS A 9 -9.25 18.60 -5.73
CA LYS A 9 -8.16 17.99 -6.52
C LYS A 9 -6.85 18.18 -5.73
N LEU A 10 -6.44 17.15 -5.00
CA LEU A 10 -5.17 17.16 -4.27
C LEU A 10 -4.07 17.04 -5.31
N THR A 11 -3.43 18.16 -5.64
CA THR A 11 -2.40 18.22 -6.68
C THR A 11 -1.03 17.79 -6.19
N SER A 12 -0.87 17.54 -4.88
CA SER A 12 0.40 17.12 -4.28
C SER A 12 0.25 16.19 -3.07
N TYR A 13 1.30 15.40 -2.81
CA TYR A 13 1.39 14.57 -1.61
C TYR A 13 1.35 15.38 -0.31
N SER A 14 1.82 16.63 -0.33
CA SER A 14 1.77 17.54 0.83
C SER A 14 0.34 17.96 1.16
N GLN A 15 -0.48 18.26 0.15
CA GLN A 15 -1.90 18.57 0.38
C GLN A 15 -2.66 17.33 0.86
N LEU A 16 -2.38 16.16 0.28
CA LEU A 16 -2.97 14.90 0.72
C LEU A 16 -2.61 14.59 2.18
N ALA A 17 -1.35 14.81 2.56
CA ALA A 17 -0.89 14.66 3.94
C ALA A 17 -1.62 15.60 4.92
N LYS A 18 -1.73 16.89 4.57
CA LYS A 18 -2.48 17.88 5.38
C LYS A 18 -3.95 17.48 5.53
N LYS A 19 -4.63 17.10 4.44
CA LYS A 19 -6.03 16.67 4.46
C LYS A 19 -6.26 15.43 5.33
N LEU A 20 -5.31 14.51 5.34
CA LEU A 20 -5.38 13.26 6.12
C LEU A 20 -4.81 13.38 7.54
N GLY A 21 -4.34 14.56 7.97
CA GLY A 21 -3.71 14.73 9.28
C GLY A 21 -2.45 13.87 9.48
N THR A 22 -1.70 13.60 8.41
CA THR A 22 -0.52 12.73 8.45
C THR A 22 0.71 13.41 7.84
N SER A 23 1.87 12.74 7.89
CA SER A 23 3.09 13.26 7.27
C SER A 23 3.14 12.97 5.77
N ARG A 24 3.78 13.85 5.00
CA ARG A 24 4.08 13.61 3.58
C ARG A 24 4.85 12.30 3.38
N ALA A 25 5.75 11.96 4.30
CA ALA A 25 6.51 10.72 4.27
C ALA A 25 5.58 9.50 4.36
N ARG A 26 4.56 9.54 5.23
CA ARG A 26 3.57 8.47 5.37
C ARG A 26 2.75 8.28 4.09
N VAL A 27 2.32 9.38 3.48
CA VAL A 27 1.61 9.34 2.18
C VAL A 27 2.48 8.65 1.13
N THR A 28 3.73 9.07 0.97
CA THR A 28 4.67 8.47 0.01
C THR A 28 4.89 6.98 0.29
N GLN A 29 5.05 6.59 1.55
CA GLN A 29 5.22 5.19 1.95
C GLN A 29 4.03 4.32 1.52
N MET A 30 2.81 4.78 1.79
CA MET A 30 1.59 4.08 1.40
C MET A 30 1.44 3.99 -0.12
N LEU A 31 1.64 5.11 -0.83
CA LEU A 31 1.53 5.13 -2.29
C LEU A 31 2.60 4.29 -2.98
N ASN A 32 3.79 4.16 -2.40
CA ASN A 32 4.83 3.28 -2.94
C ASN A 32 4.42 1.80 -2.93
N LEU A 33 3.49 1.37 -2.09
CA LEU A 33 2.98 -0.01 -2.12
C LEU A 33 2.25 -0.33 -3.43
N LEU A 34 1.70 0.67 -4.11
CA LEU A 34 1.05 0.49 -5.41
C LEU A 34 2.04 0.11 -6.53
N LYS A 35 3.34 0.18 -6.26
CA LYS A 35 4.41 -0.26 -7.17
C LYS A 35 4.77 -1.74 -7.02
N LEU A 36 4.18 -2.44 -6.05
CA LEU A 36 4.30 -3.90 -5.97
C LEU A 36 3.77 -4.54 -7.25
N CYS A 37 4.32 -5.67 -7.66
CA CYS A 37 3.80 -6.37 -8.83
C CYS A 37 2.34 -6.82 -8.60
N GLY A 38 1.56 -6.92 -9.67
CA GLY A 38 0.13 -7.20 -9.57
C GLY A 38 -0.20 -8.50 -8.84
N GLU A 39 0.66 -9.50 -8.91
CA GLU A 39 0.50 -10.77 -8.20
C GLU A 39 0.63 -10.60 -6.67
N VAL A 40 1.64 -9.87 -6.22
CA VAL A 40 1.81 -9.55 -4.79
C VAL A 40 0.63 -8.71 -4.28
N GLN A 41 0.13 -7.77 -5.08
CA GLN A 41 -1.07 -6.99 -4.70
C GLN A 41 -2.28 -7.89 -4.51
N LYS A 42 -2.52 -8.84 -5.43
CA LYS A 42 -3.61 -9.82 -5.32
C LYS A 42 -3.48 -10.68 -4.07
N ILE A 43 -2.27 -11.17 -3.76
CA ILE A 43 -2.02 -11.95 -2.54
C ILE A 43 -2.35 -11.11 -1.31
N VAL A 44 -1.82 -9.89 -1.21
CA VAL A 44 -2.05 -9.00 -0.05
C VAL A 44 -3.52 -8.67 0.13
N VAL A 45 -4.25 -8.36 -0.94
CA VAL A 45 -5.69 -8.11 -0.88
C VAL A 45 -6.46 -9.38 -0.49
N GLY A 46 -6.04 -10.54 -1.00
CA GLY A 46 -6.64 -11.85 -0.70
C GLY A 46 -6.44 -12.31 0.73
N LEU A 47 -5.50 -11.73 1.48
CA LEU A 47 -5.40 -11.95 2.93
C LEU A 47 -6.64 -11.35 3.65
N GLY A 48 -7.24 -10.29 3.14
CA GLY A 48 -8.27 -9.56 3.89
C GLY A 48 -7.74 -9.04 5.23
N ASP A 49 -8.66 -8.74 6.16
CA ASP A 49 -8.29 -8.15 7.43
C ASP A 49 -8.15 -9.21 8.53
N TYR A 50 -6.95 -9.77 8.68
CA TYR A 50 -6.62 -10.64 9.82
C TYR A 50 -6.37 -9.82 11.09
N TRP A 51 -7.44 -9.37 11.74
CA TRP A 51 -7.37 -8.56 12.97
C TRP A 51 -6.65 -9.27 14.13
N GLY A 52 -6.69 -10.61 14.17
CA GLY A 52 -6.03 -11.42 15.20
C GLY A 52 -4.53 -11.68 14.99
N LYS A 53 -4.02 -11.58 13.75
CA LYS A 53 -2.60 -11.77 13.44
C LYS A 53 -2.21 -10.99 12.19
N ARG A 54 -1.18 -10.14 12.32
CA ARG A 54 -0.60 -9.42 11.19
C ARG A 54 0.27 -10.38 10.37
N ILE A 55 -0.32 -11.04 9.38
CA ILE A 55 0.40 -11.96 8.47
C ILE A 55 1.51 -11.20 7.72
N VAL A 56 1.17 -10.01 7.21
CA VAL A 56 2.13 -9.10 6.60
C VAL A 56 1.95 -7.69 7.17
N THR A 57 3.05 -6.95 7.23
CA THR A 57 3.04 -5.54 7.63
C THR A 57 3.42 -4.65 6.47
N GLU A 58 2.94 -3.42 6.51
CA GLU A 58 3.30 -2.39 5.53
C GLU A 58 4.83 -2.20 5.41
N ARG A 59 5.56 -2.28 6.53
CA ARG A 59 7.03 -2.20 6.52
C ARG A 59 7.69 -3.34 5.74
N GLN A 60 7.17 -4.56 5.84
CA GLN A 60 7.67 -5.70 5.06
C GLN A 60 7.38 -5.50 3.57
N LEU A 61 6.15 -5.10 3.23
CA LEU A 61 5.75 -4.86 1.84
C LEU A 61 6.60 -3.77 1.16
N ARG A 62 6.92 -2.67 1.86
CA ARG A 62 7.82 -1.63 1.32
C ARG A 62 9.21 -2.14 0.93
N ARG A 63 9.71 -3.22 1.56
CA ARG A 63 11.00 -3.81 1.19
C ARG A 63 10.92 -4.51 -0.16
N LEU A 64 9.77 -5.10 -0.48
CA LEU A 64 9.53 -5.80 -1.74
C LEU A 64 9.50 -4.83 -2.93
N VAL A 65 9.01 -3.60 -2.74
CA VAL A 65 8.95 -2.57 -3.81
C VAL A 65 10.31 -2.33 -4.48
N LYS A 66 11.42 -2.57 -3.78
CA LYS A 66 12.79 -2.39 -4.30
C LYS A 66 13.34 -3.63 -5.03
N MET A 67 12.59 -4.72 -5.08
CA MET A 67 13.04 -6.00 -5.64
C MET A 67 12.47 -6.22 -7.05
N ASN A 68 13.12 -7.10 -7.82
CA ASN A 68 12.57 -7.54 -9.12
C ASN A 68 11.31 -8.40 -8.95
N TYR A 69 10.54 -8.57 -10.03
CA TYR A 69 9.26 -9.29 -10.05
C TYR A 69 9.32 -10.66 -9.33
N LYS A 70 10.28 -11.51 -9.72
CA LYS A 70 10.44 -12.87 -9.17
C LYS A 70 10.71 -12.83 -7.66
N SER A 71 11.64 -11.97 -7.24
CA SER A 71 12.03 -11.86 -5.82
C SER A 71 10.88 -11.33 -4.95
N GLN A 72 10.02 -10.45 -5.49
CA GLN A 72 8.83 -10.00 -4.76
C GLN A 72 7.88 -11.17 -4.47
N ILE A 73 7.61 -12.00 -5.47
CA ILE A 73 6.72 -13.17 -5.36
C ILE A 73 7.31 -14.21 -4.39
N ASP A 74 8.58 -14.55 -4.56
CA ASP A 74 9.26 -15.51 -3.69
C ASP A 74 9.22 -15.05 -2.22
N CYS A 75 9.41 -13.75 -1.97
CA CYS A 75 9.36 -13.22 -0.62
C CYS A 75 7.94 -13.16 -0.03
N ILE A 76 6.91 -12.76 -0.78
CA ILE A 76 5.54 -12.71 -0.23
C ILE A 76 5.04 -14.11 0.10
N ASN A 77 5.30 -15.10 -0.78
CA ASN A 77 4.89 -16.49 -0.56
C ASN A 77 5.52 -17.07 0.73
N LYS A 78 6.79 -16.76 1.01
CA LYS A 78 7.47 -17.16 2.25
C LYS A 78 6.92 -16.49 3.52
N MET A 79 6.22 -15.35 3.39
CA MET A 79 5.61 -14.66 4.54
C MET A 79 4.18 -15.16 4.82
N THR A 80 3.50 -15.67 3.79
CA THR A 80 2.09 -16.05 3.85
C THR A 80 1.85 -17.56 3.96
N LEU A 81 2.85 -18.39 3.65
CA LEU A 81 2.89 -19.85 3.85
C LEU A 81 3.64 -20.18 5.14
#